data_AF-A0AA43II94-F1
#
_entry.id   AF-A0AA43II94-F1
#
_cell.length_a   1.000
_cell.length_b   1.000
_cell.length_c   1.000
_cell.angle_alpha   90.00
_cell.angle_beta   90.00
_cell.angle_gamma   90.00
#
_symmetry.space_group_name_H-M   'P 1'
#
loop_
_entity.id
_entity.type
_entity.pdbx_description
1 polymer ?
#
loop_
_entity_poly.entity_id
_entity_poly.type
_entity_poly.pdbx_seq_one_letter_code
_entity_poly.pdbx_strand_id
1 'polypeptide(L)'
;MNQIRNMNRREFLISTTAVGGGLALGLQLPFGVSAALAAEATPEVNAWVMIRPDDTVVIRVARSEMGQGTITGLAQLVVEELECDWSKVSTEYPTPGQNLKRNRVWGAFSTGGSRGIRTSHEYVRQGGAAARMMLVQAAANQWKVPASECRTANGVITHQPTGRTVTYGKVADAAGRLTAPDVKSIQLKNPKDWKIAGKSMKRFGAEDKVTGRQVYGFDVKLPGMVNAAIMECPVFGGKLKSFDAAKVSGRKGVKKVLRVGDTAVAVVADTWWRAKTALDALPIVWDPGDNAKVSSASIAADLKAGLTAAQAFVGNKSGDIKAALTGAAKTIDAEYAYPYQNHVCMEPMNATARYTADKCEVWVPTQDGEASFAAVLAASGLPAEKCEVYKLDLGGGFGRRGAFQDYVTQAVRIAKEMPGTPVKLLWSREEDMRQGRFHPVMQCRLTGSFDAGNNLTGLHMRLSGQSILAAVRPAIVEKAGGKDPATFQGLAESGEHSLGYSFPNMLIDHAMRNPHVPPGFWRGVNINQNAIFLECFMDELAHAAGEDPVAFRRKFMAKHPRNLAVLNAVAERIGWDKPAPGGLHRGIAQMKAFDSFVAAACEIS
;
A
#
# COMPACT_ATOMS: atom_id res chain seq x y z
N MET A 1 6.64 -7.58 68.73
CA MET A 1 6.27 -8.90 68.17
C MET A 1 5.24 -8.68 67.08
N ASN A 2 5.68 -8.50 65.83
CA ASN A 2 4.78 -8.39 64.66
C ASN A 2 4.75 -9.75 63.96
N GLN A 3 3.63 -10.46 64.04
CA GLN A 3 3.41 -11.67 63.26
C GLN A 3 3.11 -11.31 61.81
N ILE A 4 4.00 -11.67 60.90
CA ILE A 4 3.74 -11.70 59.46
C ILE A 4 2.91 -12.96 59.19
N ARG A 5 1.63 -12.80 58.85
CA ARG A 5 0.79 -13.92 58.37
C ARG A 5 1.21 -14.27 56.94
N ASN A 6 1.80 -15.44 56.76
CA ASN A 6 2.03 -16.04 55.45
C ASN A 6 0.72 -16.65 54.94
N MET A 7 0.04 -15.95 54.03
CA MET A 7 -1.07 -16.49 53.25
C MET A 7 -0.52 -17.47 52.20
N ASN A 8 -1.04 -18.69 52.14
CA ASN A 8 -0.63 -19.66 51.13
C ASN A 8 -1.47 -19.54 49.83
N ARG A 9 -0.94 -20.07 48.72
CA ARG A 9 -1.57 -20.00 47.38
C ARG A 9 -3.02 -20.50 47.33
N ARG A 10 -3.42 -21.39 48.24
CA ARG A 10 -4.77 -21.95 48.29
C ARG A 10 -5.77 -20.97 48.93
N GLU A 11 -5.33 -20.23 49.96
CA GLU A 11 -6.14 -19.19 50.60
C GLU A 11 -6.35 -17.97 49.68
N PHE A 12 -5.35 -17.63 48.85
CA PHE A 12 -5.49 -16.60 47.82
C PHE A 12 -6.51 -16.96 46.74
N LEU A 13 -6.52 -18.22 46.29
CA LEU A 13 -7.49 -18.70 45.29
C LEU A 13 -8.91 -18.76 45.86
N ILE A 14 -9.06 -19.10 47.14
CA ILE A 14 -10.37 -19.18 47.80
C ILE A 14 -10.94 -17.77 48.08
N SER A 15 -10.10 -16.77 48.39
CA SER A 15 -10.57 -15.39 48.60
C SER A 15 -11.00 -14.70 47.31
N THR A 16 -10.48 -15.10 46.14
CA THR A 16 -10.91 -14.57 44.85
C THR A 16 -12.26 -15.10 44.35
N THR A 17 -12.76 -16.22 44.89
CA THR A 17 -14.05 -16.81 44.47
C THR A 17 -15.28 -16.24 45.19
N ALA A 18 -15.10 -15.45 46.27
CA ALA A 18 -16.21 -14.97 47.09
C ALA A 18 -16.73 -13.55 46.74
N VAL A 19 -16.15 -12.88 45.74
CA VAL A 19 -16.66 -11.60 45.22
C VAL A 19 -17.21 -11.84 43.80
N GLY A 20 -18.50 -12.14 43.72
CA GLY A 20 -19.24 -12.18 42.46
C GLY A 20 -19.32 -10.80 41.84
N GLY A 21 -18.43 -10.51 40.90
CA GLY A 21 -18.39 -9.27 40.11
C GLY A 21 -17.07 -9.20 39.35
N GLY A 22 -17.14 -9.23 38.02
CA GLY A 22 -16.00 -9.47 37.12
C GLY A 22 -14.84 -8.50 37.29
N LEU A 23 -13.80 -8.95 38.01
CA LEU A 23 -12.49 -8.30 38.03
C LEU A 23 -11.46 -9.22 37.34
N ALA A 24 -11.28 -9.02 36.02
CA ALA A 24 -10.16 -9.60 35.30
C ALA A 24 -8.93 -8.70 35.51
N LEU A 25 -8.06 -9.07 36.46
CA LEU A 25 -6.76 -8.41 36.63
C LEU A 25 -5.87 -8.71 35.41
N GLY A 26 -5.69 -7.71 34.55
CA GLY A 26 -4.82 -7.76 33.37
C GLY A 26 -3.34 -7.77 33.76
N LEU A 27 -2.70 -8.94 33.74
CA LEU A 27 -1.25 -9.04 33.72
C LEU A 27 -0.74 -8.69 32.30
N GLN A 28 -0.12 -7.53 32.16
CA GLN A 28 0.67 -7.18 30.98
C GLN A 28 1.93 -8.05 30.93
N LEU A 29 1.92 -9.08 30.08
CA LEU A 29 3.15 -9.70 29.61
C LEU A 29 3.71 -8.86 28.46
N PRO A 30 5.00 -8.48 28.48
CA PRO A 30 5.59 -7.78 27.35
C PRO A 30 5.68 -8.78 26.19
N PHE A 31 5.29 -8.36 24.99
CA PHE A 31 5.44 -9.08 23.71
C PHE A 31 4.35 -10.08 23.28
N GLY A 32 3.07 -9.83 23.58
CA GLY A 32 1.94 -10.55 22.97
C GLY A 32 0.83 -9.62 22.49
N VAL A 33 0.25 -9.89 21.32
CA VAL A 33 -0.94 -9.18 20.76
C VAL A 33 -2.23 -9.52 21.54
N SER A 34 -2.12 -10.16 22.71
CA SER A 34 -3.26 -10.58 23.54
C SER A 34 -3.93 -9.47 24.34
N ALA A 35 -3.39 -8.24 24.37
CA ALA A 35 -3.98 -7.15 25.14
C ALA A 35 -5.23 -6.50 24.49
N ALA A 36 -5.56 -6.85 23.24
CA ALA A 36 -6.73 -6.28 22.55
C ALA A 36 -8.05 -7.04 22.78
N LEU A 37 -8.04 -8.15 23.52
CA LEU A 37 -9.19 -9.07 23.60
C LEU A 37 -10.01 -9.03 24.89
N ALA A 38 -9.72 -8.13 25.84
CA ALA A 38 -10.52 -7.99 27.06
C ALA A 38 -10.44 -6.59 27.72
N ALA A 39 -10.49 -5.52 26.93
CA ALA A 39 -10.81 -4.20 27.48
C ALA A 39 -12.33 -4.08 27.61
N GLU A 40 -12.84 -3.50 28.71
CA GLU A 40 -14.21 -2.98 28.75
C GLU A 40 -14.51 -2.22 27.45
N ALA A 41 -15.70 -2.43 26.89
CA ALA A 41 -16.07 -1.87 25.59
C ALA A 41 -15.83 -0.35 25.60
N THR A 42 -14.79 0.10 24.90
CA THR A 42 -14.50 1.53 24.78
C THR A 42 -15.68 2.16 24.04
N PRO A 43 -16.32 3.21 24.60
CA PRO A 43 -17.45 3.85 23.94
C PRO A 43 -17.09 4.30 22.51
N GLU A 44 -17.82 3.76 21.55
CA GLU A 44 -17.74 4.17 20.16
C GLU A 44 -18.65 5.39 19.97
N VAL A 45 -18.07 6.57 19.77
CA VAL A 45 -18.86 7.77 19.45
C VAL A 45 -19.40 7.66 18.03
N ASN A 46 -18.55 7.22 17.09
CA ASN A 46 -18.96 6.77 15.77
C ASN A 46 -17.91 5.82 15.17
N ALA A 47 -18.10 5.39 13.92
CA ALA A 47 -17.22 4.42 13.27
C ALA A 47 -15.73 4.84 13.23
N TRP A 48 -15.40 6.14 13.27
CA TRP A 48 -14.02 6.63 13.19
C TRP A 48 -13.43 6.98 14.56
N VAL A 49 -14.25 7.42 15.51
CA VAL A 49 -13.83 8.00 16.79
C VAL A 49 -14.37 7.18 17.95
N MET A 50 -13.46 6.62 18.74
CA MET A 50 -13.77 6.08 20.06
C MET A 50 -13.09 6.92 21.12
N ILE A 51 -13.74 7.07 22.28
CA ILE A 51 -13.21 7.87 23.38
C ILE A 51 -13.36 7.08 24.68
N ARG A 52 -12.24 6.85 25.35
CA ARG A 52 -12.19 6.16 26.65
C ARG A 52 -12.61 7.09 27.79
N PRO A 53 -13.03 6.55 28.95
CA PRO A 53 -13.35 7.35 30.13
C PRO A 53 -12.22 8.27 30.62
N ASP A 54 -10.97 7.97 30.28
CA ASP A 54 -9.77 8.78 30.59
C ASP A 54 -9.47 9.88 29.54
N ASP A 55 -10.41 10.12 28.62
CA ASP A 55 -10.32 11.02 27.46
C ASP A 55 -9.32 10.60 26.38
N THR A 56 -8.77 9.38 26.42
CA THR A 56 -7.97 8.86 25.29
C THR A 56 -8.86 8.72 24.06
N VAL A 57 -8.45 9.36 22.97
CA VAL A 57 -9.15 9.30 21.68
C VAL A 57 -8.46 8.26 20.81
N VAL A 58 -9.22 7.27 20.34
CA VAL A 58 -8.74 6.25 19.40
C VAL A 58 -9.37 6.50 18.03
N ILE A 59 -8.51 6.72 17.03
CA ILE A 59 -8.94 7.00 15.65
C ILE A 59 -8.74 5.75 14.80
N ARG A 60 -9.82 5.27 14.18
CA ARG A 60 -9.81 4.14 13.26
C ARG A 60 -9.40 4.57 11.87
N VAL A 61 -8.31 4.02 11.36
CA VAL A 61 -7.76 4.34 10.03
C VAL A 61 -7.65 3.08 9.18
N ALA A 62 -8.38 3.02 8.05
CA ALA A 62 -8.36 1.85 7.17
C ALA A 62 -7.10 1.75 6.27
N ARG A 63 -6.43 2.87 5.97
CA ARG A 63 -5.24 2.91 5.11
C ARG A 63 -4.00 2.37 5.83
N SER A 64 -3.20 1.54 5.16
CA SER A 64 -1.94 1.01 5.70
C SER A 64 -0.84 2.08 5.82
N GLU A 65 -0.04 1.98 6.88
CA GLU A 65 1.22 2.71 7.05
C GLU A 65 2.41 1.89 6.51
N MET A 66 3.27 2.55 5.73
CA MET A 66 4.44 1.94 5.08
C MET A 66 5.67 2.84 5.10
N GLY A 67 5.65 3.88 5.94
CA GLY A 67 6.67 4.91 6.04
C GLY A 67 6.25 6.27 5.50
N GLN A 68 5.08 6.37 4.84
CA GLN A 68 4.59 7.60 4.20
C GLN A 68 3.79 8.54 5.15
N GLY A 69 3.49 8.12 6.38
CA GLY A 69 2.79 8.96 7.37
C GLY A 69 1.29 9.15 7.13
N THR A 70 0.65 8.25 6.37
CA THR A 70 -0.78 8.36 6.06
C THR A 70 -1.65 8.26 7.31
N ILE A 71 -1.30 7.39 8.26
CA ILE A 71 -2.09 7.25 9.50
C ILE A 71 -2.06 8.54 10.31
N THR A 72 -0.87 9.11 10.48
CA THR A 72 -0.71 10.40 11.17
C THR A 72 -1.47 11.52 10.45
N GLY A 73 -1.35 11.64 9.13
CA GLY A 73 -2.06 12.67 8.38
C GLY A 73 -3.59 12.55 8.46
N LEU A 74 -4.14 11.33 8.38
CA LEU A 74 -5.60 11.12 8.52
C LEU A 74 -6.08 11.40 9.95
N ALA A 75 -5.32 11.00 10.95
CA ALA A 75 -5.62 11.31 12.34
C ALA A 75 -5.57 12.82 12.61
N GLN A 76 -4.60 13.55 12.06
CA GLN A 76 -4.56 15.03 12.18
C GLN A 76 -5.85 15.67 11.66
N LEU A 77 -6.36 15.19 10.52
CA LEU A 77 -7.60 15.68 9.93
C LEU A 77 -8.83 15.38 10.80
N VAL A 78 -8.89 14.20 11.43
CA VAL A 78 -9.95 13.86 12.39
C VAL A 78 -9.85 14.77 13.63
N VAL A 79 -8.65 14.94 14.19
CA VAL A 79 -8.41 15.76 15.39
C VAL A 79 -8.73 17.23 15.14
N GLU A 80 -8.40 17.73 13.96
CA GLU A 80 -8.71 19.11 13.57
C GLU A 80 -10.20 19.42 13.67
N GLU A 81 -11.02 18.48 13.22
CA GLU A 81 -12.48 18.56 13.31
C GLU A 81 -13.01 18.15 14.69
N LEU A 82 -12.36 17.21 15.38
CA LEU A 82 -12.83 16.75 16.69
C LEU A 82 -12.53 17.77 17.80
N GLU A 83 -11.52 18.64 17.63
CA GLU A 83 -11.03 19.58 18.63
C GLU A 83 -10.57 18.92 19.95
N CYS A 84 -9.90 17.77 19.84
CA CYS A 84 -9.29 17.08 20.98
C CYS A 84 -7.78 17.37 21.12
N ASP A 85 -7.23 17.10 22.30
CA ASP A 85 -5.79 17.18 22.55
C ASP A 85 -5.05 16.06 21.80
N TRP A 86 -4.13 16.43 20.90
CA TRP A 86 -3.28 15.50 20.15
C TRP A 86 -2.47 14.56 21.05
N SER A 87 -2.08 15.00 22.25
CA SER A 87 -1.28 14.19 23.17
C SER A 87 -2.03 12.95 23.69
N LYS A 88 -3.37 12.98 23.64
CA LYS A 88 -4.27 11.89 24.05
C LYS A 88 -4.76 11.02 22.87
N VAL A 89 -4.20 11.21 21.67
CA VAL A 89 -4.64 10.51 20.46
C VAL A 89 -3.83 9.25 20.22
N SER A 90 -4.51 8.17 19.91
CA SER A 90 -3.95 6.92 19.40
C SER A 90 -4.72 6.46 18.17
N THR A 91 -4.20 5.45 17.48
CA THR A 91 -4.82 4.93 16.24
C THR A 91 -4.94 3.43 16.26
N GLU A 92 -5.96 2.91 15.60
CA GLU A 92 -6.13 1.49 15.36
C GLU A 92 -6.59 1.20 13.94
N TYR A 93 -6.33 -0.01 13.46
CA TYR A 93 -6.93 -0.49 12.22
C TYR A 93 -8.32 -1.08 12.53
N PRO A 94 -9.41 -0.60 11.89
CA PRO A 94 -10.60 -1.43 11.76
C PRO A 94 -10.29 -2.64 10.88
N THR A 95 -11.14 -3.66 10.89
CA THR A 95 -10.95 -4.84 10.04
C THR A 95 -11.77 -4.77 8.75
N PRO A 96 -11.32 -5.43 7.65
CA PRO A 96 -12.14 -5.56 6.45
C PRO A 96 -13.47 -6.28 6.70
N GLY A 97 -13.50 -7.26 7.62
CA GLY A 97 -14.72 -7.96 8.01
C GLY A 97 -15.73 -7.03 8.69
N GLN A 98 -15.28 -6.18 9.63
CA GLN A 98 -16.10 -5.12 10.23
C GLN A 98 -16.59 -4.13 9.16
N ASN A 99 -15.73 -3.74 8.23
CA ASN A 99 -16.08 -2.81 7.16
C ASN A 99 -17.21 -3.35 6.30
N LEU A 100 -17.11 -4.61 5.89
CA LEU A 100 -18.15 -5.27 5.10
C LEU A 100 -19.50 -5.32 5.86
N LYS A 101 -19.47 -5.70 7.14
CA LYS A 101 -20.68 -5.76 8.00
C LYS A 101 -21.36 -4.40 8.21
N ARG A 102 -20.61 -3.30 8.04
CA ARG A 102 -21.09 -1.93 8.23
C ARG A 102 -21.20 -1.16 6.90
N ASN A 103 -21.57 -1.86 5.82
CA ASN A 103 -21.79 -1.26 4.50
C ASN A 103 -20.61 -0.41 4.02
N ARG A 104 -19.38 -0.87 4.27
CA ARG A 104 -18.12 -0.24 3.87
C ARG A 104 -17.91 1.17 4.44
N VAL A 105 -18.34 1.43 5.68
CA VAL A 105 -18.25 2.75 6.33
C VAL A 105 -16.86 3.39 6.32
N TRP A 106 -15.77 2.62 6.34
CA TRP A 106 -14.40 3.15 6.29
C TRP A 106 -13.84 3.29 4.86
N GLY A 107 -14.63 2.99 3.84
CA GLY A 107 -14.23 3.05 2.44
C GLY A 107 -13.27 1.91 2.06
N ALA A 108 -12.27 2.23 1.23
CA ALA A 108 -11.33 1.27 0.69
C ALA A 108 -10.16 0.97 1.64
N PHE A 109 -9.81 -0.31 1.80
CA PHE A 109 -8.72 -0.78 2.67
C PHE A 109 -7.36 -0.89 1.95
N SER A 110 -7.33 -0.43 0.70
CA SER A 110 -6.17 -0.45 -0.19
C SER A 110 -5.37 0.85 -0.07
N THR A 111 -4.06 0.78 0.14
CA THR A 111 -3.15 1.93 0.03
C THR A 111 -2.32 1.81 -1.26
N GLY A 112 -2.55 2.71 -2.21
CA GLY A 112 -1.82 2.78 -3.47
C GLY A 112 -2.26 3.97 -4.33
N GLY A 113 -1.49 4.29 -5.37
CA GLY A 113 -1.80 5.37 -6.32
C GLY A 113 -1.84 6.79 -5.72
N SER A 114 -1.13 7.01 -4.61
CA SER A 114 -1.14 8.28 -3.87
C SER A 114 -2.54 8.75 -3.44
N ARG A 115 -3.44 7.79 -3.17
CA ARG A 115 -4.84 8.04 -2.79
C ARG A 115 -5.10 8.07 -1.28
N GLY A 116 -4.14 7.66 -0.45
CA GLY A 116 -4.30 7.49 1.01
C GLY A 116 -4.95 8.69 1.68
N ILE A 117 -4.33 9.87 1.58
CA ILE A 117 -4.93 11.15 2.05
C ILE A 117 -5.96 11.66 1.05
N ARG A 118 -5.58 11.74 -0.23
CA ARG A 118 -6.31 12.46 -1.29
C ARG A 118 -7.74 11.96 -1.54
N THR A 119 -8.03 10.70 -1.23
CA THR A 119 -9.38 10.13 -1.34
C THR A 119 -10.05 9.87 0.01
N SER A 120 -9.35 10.15 1.12
CA SER A 120 -9.85 9.88 2.46
C SER A 120 -10.06 11.12 3.32
N HIS A 121 -9.43 12.24 2.97
CA HIS A 121 -9.46 13.45 3.79
C HIS A 121 -10.88 13.91 4.09
N GLU A 122 -11.80 13.84 3.12
CA GLU A 122 -13.14 14.37 3.27
C GLU A 122 -13.96 13.57 4.30
N TYR A 123 -14.07 12.25 4.10
CA TYR A 123 -14.90 11.41 4.96
C TYR A 123 -14.35 11.28 6.38
N VAL A 124 -13.02 11.31 6.58
CA VAL A 124 -12.47 11.27 7.95
C VAL A 124 -12.72 12.58 8.69
N ARG A 125 -12.68 13.72 7.99
CA ARG A 125 -13.05 15.02 8.57
C ARG A 125 -14.53 15.07 8.95
N GLN A 126 -15.40 14.59 8.07
CA GLN A 126 -16.82 14.44 8.39
C GLN A 126 -17.04 13.55 9.61
N GLY A 127 -16.30 12.44 9.73
CA GLY A 127 -16.33 11.59 10.92
C GLY A 127 -15.90 12.31 12.21
N GLY A 128 -14.83 13.11 12.16
CA GLY A 128 -14.37 13.92 13.30
C GLY A 128 -15.38 15.00 13.71
N ALA A 129 -15.95 15.72 12.73
CA ALA A 129 -16.94 16.76 12.97
C ALA A 129 -18.25 16.19 13.52
N ALA A 130 -18.72 15.05 12.97
CA ALA A 130 -19.89 14.35 13.49
C ALA A 130 -19.71 13.92 14.95
N ALA A 131 -18.54 13.35 15.29
CA ALA A 131 -18.22 12.97 16.65
C ALA A 131 -18.27 14.18 17.61
N ARG A 132 -17.68 15.32 17.21
CA ARG A 132 -17.76 16.58 17.98
C ARG A 132 -19.21 17.02 18.21
N MET A 133 -20.05 16.99 17.17
CA MET A 133 -21.47 17.36 17.27
C MET A 133 -22.22 16.45 18.25
N MET A 134 -22.00 15.14 18.19
CA MET A 134 -22.63 14.17 19.09
C MET A 134 -22.18 14.36 20.55
N LEU A 135 -20.89 14.62 20.78
CA LEU A 135 -20.35 14.91 22.11
C LEU A 135 -20.94 16.19 22.70
N VAL A 136 -21.00 17.27 21.91
CA VAL A 136 -21.62 18.54 22.31
C VAL A 136 -23.10 18.34 22.62
N GLN A 137 -23.84 17.59 21.80
CA GLN A 137 -25.26 17.32 22.04
C GLN A 137 -25.47 16.49 23.31
N ALA A 138 -24.62 15.51 23.59
CA ALA A 138 -24.69 14.71 24.82
C ALA A 138 -24.48 15.58 26.08
N ALA A 139 -23.49 16.47 26.07
CA ALA A 139 -23.26 17.42 27.16
C ALA A 139 -24.42 18.41 27.32
N ALA A 140 -24.94 18.95 26.21
CA ALA A 140 -26.08 19.85 26.19
C ALA A 140 -27.34 19.19 26.78
N ASN A 141 -27.60 17.93 26.41
CA ASN A 141 -28.69 17.12 26.98
C ASN A 141 -28.53 16.94 28.50
N GLN A 142 -27.31 16.63 28.97
CA GLN A 142 -27.02 16.48 30.40
C GLN A 142 -27.28 17.78 31.17
N TRP A 143 -26.93 18.92 30.58
CA TRP A 143 -27.10 20.24 31.19
C TRP A 143 -28.47 20.87 30.99
N LYS A 144 -29.31 20.27 30.11
CA LYS A 144 -30.61 20.80 29.67
C LYS A 144 -30.49 22.20 29.06
N VAL A 145 -29.51 22.40 28.18
CA VAL A 145 -29.23 23.68 27.49
C VAL A 145 -29.15 23.48 25.98
N PRO A 146 -29.28 24.55 25.17
CA PRO A 146 -29.04 24.46 23.73
C PRO A 146 -27.58 24.08 23.39
N ALA A 147 -27.40 23.18 22.43
CA ALA A 147 -26.06 22.80 21.94
C ALA A 147 -25.28 23.99 21.33
N SER A 148 -25.99 24.98 20.78
CA SER A 148 -25.42 26.22 20.24
C SER A 148 -24.72 27.10 21.29
N GLU A 149 -24.99 26.89 22.58
CA GLU A 149 -24.35 27.60 23.70
C GLU A 149 -23.07 26.91 24.18
N CYS A 150 -22.75 25.74 23.61
CA CYS A 150 -21.58 24.94 23.97
C CYS A 150 -20.43 25.18 22.96
N ARG A 151 -19.19 25.20 23.44
CA ARG A 151 -17.96 25.27 22.62
C ARG A 151 -17.00 24.17 23.02
N THR A 152 -16.14 23.79 22.09
CA THR A 152 -15.15 22.74 22.28
C THR A 152 -13.74 23.29 22.15
N ALA A 153 -12.83 22.78 22.98
CA ALA A 153 -11.40 22.97 22.80
C ALA A 153 -10.65 21.89 23.58
N ASN A 154 -9.63 21.29 22.97
CA ASN A 154 -8.74 20.30 23.59
C ASN A 154 -9.48 19.15 24.32
N GLY A 155 -10.62 18.70 23.78
CA GLY A 155 -11.39 17.59 24.36
C GLY A 155 -12.29 17.98 25.53
N VAL A 156 -12.46 19.29 25.78
CA VAL A 156 -13.34 19.85 26.80
C VAL A 156 -14.49 20.59 26.13
N ILE A 157 -15.71 20.32 26.60
CA ILE A 157 -16.93 21.04 26.22
C ILE A 157 -17.20 22.07 27.31
N THR A 158 -17.43 23.32 26.92
CA THR A 158 -17.75 24.43 27.82
C THR A 158 -19.08 25.05 27.44
N HIS A 159 -20.02 25.10 28.38
CA HIS A 159 -21.23 25.90 28.27
C HIS A 159 -20.90 27.38 28.47
N GLN A 160 -20.92 28.18 27.41
CA GLN A 160 -20.43 29.56 27.43
C GLN A 160 -21.14 30.46 28.46
N PRO A 161 -22.48 30.44 28.57
CA PRO A 161 -23.18 31.34 29.50
C PRO A 161 -22.87 31.09 30.98
N THR A 162 -22.55 29.85 31.38
CA THR A 162 -22.34 29.51 32.80
C THR A 162 -20.91 29.10 33.13
N GLY A 163 -20.03 28.92 32.14
CA GLY A 163 -18.67 28.41 32.33
C GLY A 163 -18.59 26.94 32.79
N ARG A 164 -19.69 26.18 32.77
CA ARG A 164 -19.67 24.75 33.16
C ARG A 164 -18.91 23.95 32.11
N THR A 165 -18.11 22.97 32.55
CA THR A 165 -17.29 22.15 31.66
C THR A 165 -17.49 20.65 31.87
N VAL A 166 -17.28 19.89 30.80
CA VAL A 166 -17.22 18.41 30.83
C VAL A 166 -16.20 17.93 29.80
N THR A 167 -15.45 16.87 30.12
CA THR A 167 -14.49 16.27 29.19
C THR A 167 -15.20 15.25 28.29
N TYR A 168 -14.64 14.98 27.11
CA TYR A 168 -15.23 14.06 26.15
C TYR A 168 -15.45 12.65 26.71
N GLY A 169 -14.50 12.11 27.49
CA GLY A 169 -14.61 10.77 28.07
C GLY A 169 -15.82 10.59 28.97
N LYS A 170 -16.27 11.66 29.65
CA LYS A 170 -17.46 11.63 30.53
C LYS A 170 -18.79 11.55 29.78
N VAL A 171 -18.83 11.97 28.51
CA VAL A 171 -20.06 12.01 27.70
C VAL A 171 -20.00 11.07 26.49
N ALA A 172 -18.89 10.38 26.25
CA ALA A 172 -18.67 9.55 25.07
C ALA A 172 -19.70 8.42 24.91
N ASP A 173 -20.05 7.71 25.99
CA ASP A 173 -21.09 6.65 25.95
C ASP A 173 -22.47 7.23 25.63
N ALA A 174 -22.85 8.35 26.24
CA ALA A 174 -24.10 9.02 25.92
C ALA A 174 -24.13 9.52 24.46
N ALA A 175 -23.01 10.06 23.97
CA ALA A 175 -22.86 10.52 22.60
C ALA A 175 -23.01 9.37 21.60
N GLY A 176 -22.39 8.21 21.85
CA GLY A 176 -22.47 7.03 20.98
C GLY A 176 -23.88 6.44 20.82
N ARG A 177 -24.83 6.80 21.70
CA ARG A 177 -26.23 6.40 21.63
C ARG A 177 -27.11 7.37 20.84
N LEU A 178 -26.58 8.54 20.46
CA LEU A 178 -27.30 9.51 19.65
C LEU A 178 -27.30 9.07 18.18
N THR A 179 -28.36 9.43 17.46
CA THR A 179 -28.37 9.33 16.01
C THR A 179 -27.30 10.24 15.42
N ALA A 180 -26.45 9.68 14.55
CA ALA A 180 -25.44 10.46 13.86
C ALA A 180 -26.08 11.57 13.00
N PRO A 181 -25.48 12.77 12.92
CA PRO A 181 -26.00 13.84 12.07
C PRO A 181 -25.98 13.45 10.59
N ASP A 182 -26.91 14.02 9.80
CA ASP A 182 -26.86 13.88 8.35
C ASP A 182 -25.54 14.46 7.83
N VAL A 183 -24.80 13.67 7.05
CA VAL A 183 -23.52 14.08 6.44
C VAL A 183 -23.65 15.38 5.68
N LYS A 184 -24.79 15.64 5.03
CA LYS A 184 -25.04 16.89 4.29
C LYS A 184 -25.14 18.12 5.19
N SER A 185 -25.46 17.94 6.48
CA SER A 185 -25.56 19.03 7.45
C SER A 185 -24.21 19.39 8.08
N ILE A 186 -23.19 18.53 7.94
CA ILE A 186 -21.90 18.69 8.58
C ILE A 186 -21.09 19.81 7.90
N GLN A 187 -20.73 20.82 8.67
CA GLN A 187 -19.82 21.88 8.23
C GLN A 187 -18.40 21.57 8.70
N LEU A 188 -17.49 21.44 7.74
CA LEU A 188 -16.07 21.22 8.00
C LEU A 188 -15.34 22.55 8.19
N LYS A 189 -14.26 22.54 8.99
CA LYS A 189 -13.44 23.75 9.23
C LYS A 189 -12.76 24.22 7.94
N ASN A 190 -12.49 25.52 7.82
CA ASN A 190 -11.69 26.00 6.68
C ASN A 190 -10.22 25.57 6.87
N PRO A 191 -9.51 25.09 5.83
CA PRO A 191 -8.08 24.80 5.93
C PRO A 191 -7.21 25.95 6.47
N LYS A 192 -7.64 27.21 6.28
CA LYS A 192 -6.95 28.38 6.84
C LYS A 192 -7.02 28.45 8.36
N ASP A 193 -8.00 27.81 8.98
CA ASP A 193 -8.23 27.81 10.42
C ASP A 193 -7.62 26.58 11.11
N TRP A 194 -6.93 25.72 10.35
CA TRP A 194 -6.37 24.49 10.88
C TRP A 194 -5.24 24.75 11.88
N LYS A 195 -5.30 24.05 13.00
CA LYS A 195 -4.34 24.17 14.11
C LYS A 195 -3.36 23.01 14.16
N ILE A 196 -3.72 21.84 13.64
CA ILE A 196 -2.96 20.58 13.72
C ILE A 196 -2.72 20.00 12.32
N ALA A 197 -3.74 19.98 11.47
CA ALA A 197 -3.61 19.45 10.11
C ALA A 197 -2.59 20.23 9.28
N GLY A 198 -1.66 19.51 8.65
CA GLY A 198 -0.59 20.10 7.83
C GLY A 198 0.66 20.50 8.62
N LYS A 199 0.67 20.34 9.94
CA LYS A 199 1.86 20.59 10.77
C LYS A 199 2.73 19.33 10.93
N SER A 200 4.02 19.56 11.17
CA SER A 200 4.99 18.49 11.45
C SER A 200 4.78 17.97 12.89
N MET A 201 3.93 16.95 13.04
CA MET A 201 3.66 16.29 14.32
C MET A 201 4.49 15.01 14.44
N LYS A 202 4.78 14.58 15.69
CA LYS A 202 5.42 13.27 15.93
C LYS A 202 4.56 12.17 15.29
N ARG A 203 5.16 11.39 14.39
CA ARG A 203 4.48 10.30 13.69
C ARG A 203 4.10 9.18 14.67
N PHE A 204 2.93 8.60 14.52
CA PHE A 204 2.52 7.43 15.31
C PHE A 204 3.48 6.26 15.08
N GLY A 205 3.79 5.55 16.16
CA GLY A 205 4.76 4.44 16.16
C GLY A 205 6.21 4.84 15.84
N ALA A 206 6.55 6.13 15.73
CA ALA A 206 7.93 6.54 15.43
C ALA A 206 8.92 6.05 16.51
N GLU A 207 8.55 6.20 17.78
CA GLU A 207 9.36 5.77 18.92
C GLU A 207 9.52 4.25 18.96
N ASP A 208 8.42 3.51 18.80
CA ASP A 208 8.46 2.04 18.74
C ASP A 208 9.31 1.54 17.57
N LYS A 209 9.31 2.26 16.43
CA LYS A 209 10.14 1.93 15.26
C LYS A 209 11.63 2.12 15.51
N VAL A 210 12.04 3.20 16.16
CA VAL A 210 13.47 3.48 16.43
C VAL A 210 14.02 2.72 17.63
N THR A 211 13.15 2.23 18.52
CA THR A 211 13.53 1.41 19.69
C THR A 211 13.40 -0.10 19.45
N GLY A 212 12.88 -0.53 18.28
CA GLY A 212 12.67 -1.94 17.96
C GLY A 212 11.47 -2.58 18.68
N ARG A 213 10.56 -1.78 19.25
CA ARG A 213 9.32 -2.24 19.90
C ARG A 213 8.15 -2.42 18.95
N GLN A 214 8.22 -1.83 17.75
CA GLN A 214 7.14 -1.92 16.76
C GLN A 214 6.95 -3.38 16.34
N VAL A 215 5.71 -3.87 16.46
CA VAL A 215 5.34 -5.21 16.00
C VAL A 215 4.99 -5.17 14.52
N TYR A 216 5.71 -5.96 13.72
CA TYR A 216 5.41 -6.27 12.32
C TYR A 216 4.84 -7.69 12.19
N GLY A 217 4.58 -8.17 10.97
CA GLY A 217 4.03 -9.51 10.76
C GLY A 217 4.94 -10.63 11.24
N PHE A 218 6.25 -10.47 11.09
CA PHE A 218 7.25 -11.43 11.60
C PHE A 218 7.23 -11.55 13.14
N ASP A 219 6.89 -10.48 13.84
CA ASP A 219 6.92 -10.40 15.31
C ASP A 219 5.67 -11.00 15.95
N VAL A 220 4.63 -11.31 15.17
CA VAL A 220 3.40 -11.94 15.65
C VAL A 220 3.76 -13.23 16.40
N LYS A 221 3.22 -13.32 17.62
CA LYS A 221 3.27 -14.49 18.50
C LYS A 221 1.88 -14.75 19.04
N LEU A 222 1.42 -16.00 18.89
CA LEU A 222 0.17 -16.49 19.44
C LEU A 222 0.43 -17.74 20.29
N PRO A 223 -0.38 -18.02 21.32
CA PRO A 223 -0.25 -19.26 22.09
C PRO A 223 -0.30 -20.50 21.20
N GLY A 224 0.66 -21.42 21.38
CA GLY A 224 0.73 -22.66 20.59
C GLY A 224 1.11 -22.50 19.12
N MET A 225 1.52 -21.30 18.69
CA MET A 225 1.85 -21.02 17.29
C MET A 225 3.05 -21.82 16.78
N VAL A 226 2.94 -22.33 15.55
CA VAL A 226 4.02 -22.99 14.80
C VAL A 226 4.43 -22.15 13.59
N ASN A 227 5.57 -22.48 12.98
CA ASN A 227 6.15 -21.74 11.87
C ASN A 227 6.22 -22.61 10.62
N ALA A 228 5.91 -22.03 9.46
CA ALA A 228 6.03 -22.67 8.17
C ALA A 228 7.10 -21.97 7.31
N ALA A 229 7.96 -22.77 6.69
CA ALA A 229 8.79 -22.37 5.57
C ALA A 229 8.21 -23.01 4.29
N ILE A 230 8.29 -22.32 3.16
CA ILE A 230 7.71 -22.76 1.89
C ILE A 230 8.73 -22.65 0.76
N MET A 231 8.59 -23.54 -0.22
CA MET A 231 9.26 -23.46 -1.51
C MET A 231 8.23 -23.72 -2.61
N GLU A 232 8.10 -22.78 -3.52
CA GLU A 232 7.28 -22.88 -4.72
C GLU A 232 8.14 -23.25 -5.93
N CYS A 233 7.49 -23.81 -6.96
CA CYS A 233 8.13 -24.22 -8.19
C CYS A 233 8.99 -23.08 -8.75
N PRO A 234 10.26 -23.33 -9.12
CA PRO A 234 11.16 -22.27 -9.57
C PRO A 234 10.77 -21.68 -10.95
N VAL A 235 9.87 -22.33 -11.68
CA VAL A 235 9.38 -21.88 -12.99
C VAL A 235 7.91 -21.47 -12.84
N PHE A 236 7.59 -20.21 -13.17
CA PHE A 236 6.21 -19.75 -13.14
C PHE A 236 5.34 -20.55 -14.11
N GLY A 237 4.18 -21.02 -13.64
CA GLY A 237 3.30 -21.93 -14.38
C GLY A 237 3.68 -23.41 -14.27
N GLY A 238 4.82 -23.73 -13.65
CA GLY A 238 5.19 -25.09 -13.27
C GLY A 238 4.42 -25.59 -12.04
N LYS A 239 4.59 -26.86 -11.70
CA LYS A 239 3.86 -27.57 -10.64
C LYS A 239 4.80 -28.38 -9.74
N LEU A 240 4.34 -28.67 -8.53
CA LEU A 240 4.90 -29.68 -7.65
C LEU A 240 4.48 -31.07 -8.16
N LYS A 241 5.42 -31.87 -8.63
CA LYS A 241 5.16 -33.26 -9.03
C LYS A 241 5.08 -34.16 -7.81
N SER A 242 6.14 -34.20 -7.00
CA SER A 242 6.21 -35.02 -5.79
C SER A 242 7.28 -34.54 -4.80
N PHE A 243 7.26 -35.03 -3.57
CA PHE A 243 8.31 -34.84 -2.58
C PHE A 243 8.40 -36.06 -1.64
N ASP A 244 9.55 -36.31 -1.04
CA ASP A 244 9.76 -37.40 -0.08
C ASP A 244 9.77 -36.88 1.37
N ALA A 245 8.57 -36.79 1.97
CA ALA A 245 8.40 -36.29 3.33
C ALA A 245 9.14 -37.13 4.39
N ALA A 246 9.29 -38.45 4.16
CA ALA A 246 9.85 -39.37 5.15
C ALA A 246 11.31 -39.01 5.49
N LYS A 247 12.05 -38.39 4.56
CA LYS A 247 13.44 -37.94 4.76
C LYS A 247 13.59 -36.83 5.78
N VAL A 248 12.53 -36.08 6.07
CA VAL A 248 12.60 -34.91 6.96
C VAL A 248 11.59 -34.92 8.10
N SER A 249 10.52 -35.72 8.02
CA SER A 249 9.49 -35.79 9.07
C SER A 249 10.01 -36.23 10.43
N GLY A 250 11.08 -37.05 10.49
CA GLY A 250 11.71 -37.47 11.75
C GLY A 250 12.61 -36.42 12.41
N ARG A 251 12.85 -35.26 11.75
CA ARG A 251 13.72 -34.21 12.29
C ARG A 251 13.06 -33.52 13.48
N LYS A 252 13.87 -33.19 14.49
CA LYS A 252 13.41 -32.52 15.72
C LYS A 252 12.59 -31.27 15.41
N GLY A 253 11.39 -31.20 15.98
CA GLY A 253 10.49 -30.04 15.90
C GLY A 253 9.63 -29.98 14.64
N VAL A 254 9.90 -30.80 13.61
CA VAL A 254 9.03 -30.91 12.43
C VAL A 254 7.68 -31.48 12.85
N LYS A 255 6.60 -30.84 12.39
CA LYS A 255 5.22 -31.20 12.68
C LYS A 255 4.50 -31.74 11.45
N LYS A 256 4.74 -31.15 10.28
CA LYS A 256 4.10 -31.57 9.03
C LYS A 256 4.94 -31.16 7.81
N VAL A 257 4.88 -31.97 6.76
CA VAL A 257 5.36 -31.63 5.41
C VAL A 257 4.15 -31.67 4.50
N LEU A 258 3.89 -30.59 3.78
CA LEU A 258 2.61 -30.33 3.14
C LEU A 258 2.79 -29.92 1.69
N ARG A 259 1.98 -30.51 0.80
CA ARG A 259 1.66 -29.89 -0.49
C ARG A 259 0.81 -28.64 -0.24
N VAL A 260 1.14 -27.53 -0.88
CA VAL A 260 0.42 -26.25 -0.77
C VAL A 260 -0.04 -25.84 -2.17
N GLY A 261 -1.31 -26.14 -2.48
CA GLY A 261 -1.81 -26.01 -3.85
C GLY A 261 -1.05 -26.90 -4.84
N ASP A 262 -1.02 -26.49 -6.09
CA ASP A 262 -0.38 -27.26 -7.16
C ASP A 262 1.11 -26.94 -7.33
N THR A 263 1.58 -25.83 -6.76
CA THR A 263 2.87 -25.22 -7.12
C THR A 263 3.90 -25.27 -6.01
N ALA A 264 3.53 -25.56 -4.76
CA ALA A 264 4.44 -25.40 -3.62
C ALA A 264 4.40 -26.54 -2.60
N VAL A 265 5.48 -26.65 -1.84
CA VAL A 265 5.62 -27.53 -0.67
C VAL A 265 6.06 -26.71 0.53
N ALA A 266 5.51 -27.00 1.71
CA ALA A 266 5.86 -26.35 2.96
C ALA A 266 6.26 -27.37 4.02
N VAL A 267 7.18 -26.97 4.90
CA VAL A 267 7.47 -27.68 6.14
C VAL A 267 7.04 -26.82 7.31
N VAL A 268 6.29 -27.41 8.24
CA VAL A 268 5.82 -26.77 9.47
C VAL A 268 6.59 -27.33 10.65
N ALA A 269 7.11 -26.46 11.52
CA ALA A 269 7.87 -26.83 12.71
C ALA A 269 7.62 -25.86 13.88
N ASP A 270 8.10 -26.21 15.07
CA ASP A 270 8.02 -25.33 16.25
C ASP A 270 8.83 -24.04 16.11
N THR A 271 9.92 -24.04 15.33
CA THR A 271 10.67 -22.84 14.94
C THR A 271 10.83 -22.73 13.43
N TRP A 272 10.90 -21.51 12.91
CA TRP A 272 11.09 -21.30 11.47
C TRP A 272 12.43 -21.88 10.98
N TRP A 273 13.51 -21.78 11.75
CA TRP A 273 14.81 -22.33 11.37
C TRP A 273 14.76 -23.84 11.15
N ARG A 274 14.05 -24.58 12.00
CA ARG A 274 13.86 -26.03 11.84
C ARG A 274 13.00 -26.35 10.61
N ALA A 275 11.94 -25.58 10.38
CA ALA A 275 11.12 -25.71 9.17
C ALA A 275 11.97 -25.50 7.91
N LYS A 276 12.74 -24.40 7.83
CA LYS A 276 13.58 -24.07 6.68
C LYS A 276 14.69 -25.09 6.45
N THR A 277 15.41 -25.48 7.50
CA THR A 277 16.49 -26.49 7.40
C THR A 277 15.95 -27.86 6.95
N ALA A 278 14.75 -28.23 7.38
CA ALA A 278 14.07 -29.43 6.90
C ALA A 278 13.61 -29.28 5.44
N LEU A 279 13.03 -28.14 5.07
CA LEU A 279 12.63 -27.84 3.69
C LEU A 279 13.82 -27.89 2.71
N ASP A 280 14.97 -27.35 3.09
CA ASP A 280 16.18 -27.34 2.25
C ASP A 280 16.74 -28.74 1.98
N ALA A 281 16.45 -29.70 2.86
CA ALA A 281 16.88 -31.08 2.69
C ALA A 281 15.78 -32.00 2.13
N LEU A 282 14.59 -31.45 1.87
CA LEU A 282 13.46 -32.21 1.35
C LEU A 282 13.75 -32.56 -0.13
N PRO A 283 13.74 -33.84 -0.52
CA PRO A 283 13.79 -34.18 -1.94
C PRO A 283 12.48 -33.77 -2.60
N ILE A 284 12.56 -32.83 -3.55
CA ILE A 284 11.41 -32.30 -4.28
C ILE A 284 11.60 -32.54 -5.77
N VAL A 285 10.55 -33.01 -6.43
CA VAL A 285 10.49 -33.15 -7.89
C VAL A 285 9.49 -32.12 -8.42
N TRP A 286 9.99 -31.23 -9.25
CA TRP A 286 9.19 -30.22 -9.94
C TRP A 286 8.83 -30.70 -11.34
N ASP A 287 7.66 -30.29 -11.81
CA ASP A 287 7.30 -30.30 -13.23
C ASP A 287 7.32 -28.83 -13.72
N PRO A 288 8.37 -28.39 -14.42
CA PRO A 288 8.52 -26.98 -14.76
C PRO A 288 7.60 -26.53 -15.91
N GLY A 289 6.93 -27.46 -16.59
CA GLY A 289 6.06 -27.17 -17.74
C GLY A 289 6.79 -26.55 -18.93
N ASP A 290 6.03 -26.01 -19.87
CA ASP A 290 6.55 -25.46 -21.14
C ASP A 290 7.44 -24.22 -20.95
N ASN A 291 7.23 -23.48 -19.86
CA ASN A 291 7.98 -22.27 -19.54
C ASN A 291 9.44 -22.54 -19.16
N ALA A 292 9.82 -23.80 -18.93
CA ALA A 292 11.20 -24.21 -18.65
C ALA A 292 12.20 -23.79 -19.74
N LYS A 293 11.71 -23.57 -20.98
CA LYS A 293 12.51 -23.21 -22.14
C LYS A 293 12.65 -21.70 -22.34
N VAL A 294 11.91 -20.89 -21.58
CA VAL A 294 11.93 -19.43 -21.72
C VAL A 294 13.19 -18.88 -21.06
N SER A 295 13.85 -17.94 -21.75
CA SER A 295 15.06 -17.26 -21.28
C SER A 295 14.91 -15.75 -21.38
N SER A 296 15.80 -14.99 -20.71
CA SER A 296 15.88 -13.55 -20.89
C SER A 296 16.10 -13.15 -22.36
N ALA A 297 16.85 -13.95 -23.12
CA ALA A 297 17.08 -13.72 -24.54
C ALA A 297 15.81 -13.91 -25.38
N SER A 298 15.03 -14.98 -25.13
CA SER A 298 13.77 -15.18 -25.86
C SER A 298 12.73 -14.11 -25.52
N ILE A 299 12.69 -13.66 -24.26
CA ILE A 299 11.83 -12.53 -23.85
C ILE A 299 12.26 -11.25 -24.56
N ALA A 300 13.56 -10.90 -24.55
CA ALA A 300 14.06 -9.71 -25.22
C ALA A 300 13.78 -9.71 -26.73
N ALA A 301 13.84 -10.88 -27.39
CA ALA A 301 13.52 -11.01 -28.80
C ALA A 301 12.02 -10.76 -29.10
N ASP A 302 11.11 -11.29 -28.27
CA ASP A 302 9.66 -11.06 -28.41
C ASP A 302 9.30 -9.58 -28.18
N LEU A 303 9.93 -8.94 -27.20
CA LEU A 303 9.79 -7.51 -26.96
C LEU A 303 10.31 -6.70 -28.16
N LYS A 304 11.48 -7.04 -28.70
CA LYS A 304 12.05 -6.34 -29.86
C LYS A 304 11.14 -6.45 -31.09
N ALA A 305 10.55 -7.61 -31.33
CA ALA A 305 9.57 -7.81 -32.40
C ALA A 305 8.32 -6.93 -32.24
N GLY A 306 7.92 -6.56 -31.00
CA GLY A 306 6.84 -5.61 -30.77
C GLY A 306 7.15 -4.16 -31.16
N LEU A 307 8.43 -3.77 -31.24
CA LEU A 307 8.83 -2.41 -31.62
C LEU A 307 8.47 -2.05 -33.07
N THR A 308 8.26 -3.05 -33.93
CA THR A 308 7.88 -2.86 -35.34
C THR A 308 6.56 -3.55 -35.72
N ALA A 309 5.87 -4.15 -34.76
CA ALA A 309 4.61 -4.86 -35.01
C ALA A 309 3.51 -3.92 -35.51
N ALA A 310 2.69 -4.39 -36.44
CA ALA A 310 1.54 -3.61 -36.93
C ALA A 310 0.44 -3.46 -35.84
N GLN A 311 0.28 -4.48 -34.99
CA GLN A 311 -0.69 -4.45 -33.89
C GLN A 311 -0.11 -3.70 -32.70
N ALA A 312 -0.75 -2.58 -32.34
CA ALA A 312 -0.46 -1.84 -31.12
C ALA A 312 -1.72 -1.13 -30.60
N PHE A 313 -1.80 -0.96 -29.29
CA PHE A 313 -2.86 -0.17 -28.65
C PHE A 313 -2.44 1.29 -28.57
N VAL A 314 -3.27 2.20 -29.08
CA VAL A 314 -2.98 3.65 -29.02
C VAL A 314 -3.34 4.19 -27.64
N GLY A 315 -2.35 4.80 -26.99
CA GLY A 315 -2.49 5.47 -25.69
C GLY A 315 -2.72 6.97 -25.81
N ASN A 316 -2.02 7.62 -26.74
CA ASN A 316 -2.10 9.06 -26.99
C ASN A 316 -1.70 9.35 -28.45
N LYS A 317 -2.32 10.37 -29.07
CA LYS A 317 -2.01 10.79 -30.44
C LYS A 317 -2.36 12.27 -30.66
N SER A 318 -1.60 12.94 -31.52
CA SER A 318 -1.92 14.28 -32.03
C SER A 318 -1.35 14.45 -33.43
N GLY A 319 -2.01 15.22 -34.31
CA GLY A 319 -1.54 15.42 -35.68
C GLY A 319 -1.42 14.12 -36.49
N ASP A 320 -0.51 14.12 -37.46
CA ASP A 320 -0.22 12.98 -38.35
C ASP A 320 1.28 12.65 -38.31
N ILE A 321 1.63 11.69 -37.44
CA ILE A 321 3.03 11.24 -37.30
C ILE A 321 3.56 10.57 -38.57
N LYS A 322 2.70 9.94 -39.38
CA LYS A 322 3.11 9.23 -40.58
C LYS A 322 3.55 10.23 -41.65
N ALA A 323 2.78 11.30 -41.83
CA ALA A 323 3.15 12.41 -42.71
C ALA A 323 4.44 13.09 -42.24
N ALA A 324 4.57 13.35 -40.93
CA ALA A 324 5.77 13.98 -40.35
C ALA A 324 7.05 13.15 -40.58
N LEU A 325 6.99 11.83 -40.40
CA LEU A 325 8.11 10.92 -40.66
C LEU A 325 8.45 10.82 -42.15
N THR A 326 7.44 10.79 -43.03
CA THR A 326 7.64 10.71 -44.49
C THR A 326 8.28 11.98 -45.04
N GLY A 327 7.91 13.15 -44.50
CA GLY A 327 8.44 14.44 -44.90
C GLY A 327 9.67 14.91 -44.12
N ALA A 328 10.24 14.07 -43.25
CA ALA A 328 11.36 14.44 -42.40
C ALA A 328 12.63 14.66 -43.25
N ALA A 329 13.34 15.75 -43.01
CA ALA A 329 14.69 15.93 -43.53
C ALA A 329 15.71 15.07 -42.77
N LYS A 330 15.41 14.76 -41.50
CA LYS A 330 16.23 13.93 -40.62
C LYS A 330 15.34 13.26 -39.56
N THR A 331 15.69 12.04 -39.17
CA THR A 331 15.14 11.37 -38.00
C THR A 331 16.21 11.08 -36.96
N ILE A 332 15.80 11.02 -35.70
CA ILE A 332 16.60 10.50 -34.58
C ILE A 332 15.84 9.32 -34.00
N ASP A 333 16.51 8.19 -33.82
CA ASP A 333 15.94 6.96 -33.29
C ASP A 333 16.71 6.51 -32.05
N ALA A 334 16.00 6.13 -31.00
CA ALA A 334 16.56 5.55 -29.79
C ALA A 334 15.75 4.33 -29.33
N GLU A 335 16.46 3.29 -28.89
CA GLU A 335 15.87 2.12 -28.25
C GLU A 335 16.29 2.05 -26.79
N TYR A 336 15.32 1.88 -25.90
CA TYR A 336 15.52 1.74 -24.47
C TYR A 336 14.96 0.40 -23.99
N ALA A 337 15.50 -0.10 -22.88
CA ALA A 337 15.00 -1.28 -22.20
C ALA A 337 14.87 -1.00 -20.70
N TYR A 338 13.87 -1.62 -20.08
CA TYR A 338 13.64 -1.62 -18.64
C TYR A 338 13.51 -3.07 -18.16
N PRO A 339 14.37 -3.52 -17.23
CA PRO A 339 14.38 -4.92 -16.80
C PRO A 339 13.26 -5.20 -15.81
N TYR A 340 13.04 -6.49 -15.52
CA TYR A 340 12.28 -6.88 -14.34
C TYR A 340 12.90 -6.29 -13.07
N GLN A 341 12.07 -5.70 -12.21
CA GLN A 341 12.50 -5.23 -10.89
C GLN A 341 11.69 -5.89 -9.79
N ASN A 342 12.39 -6.43 -8.78
CA ASN A 342 11.74 -6.92 -7.57
C ASN A 342 11.55 -5.76 -6.58
N HIS A 343 10.53 -5.86 -5.74
CA HIS A 343 10.25 -4.93 -4.65
C HIS A 343 11.28 -4.95 -3.54
N VAL A 344 11.86 -6.14 -3.30
CA VAL A 344 12.87 -6.38 -2.26
C VAL A 344 12.46 -5.73 -0.93
N CYS A 345 11.22 -5.99 -0.50
CA CYS A 345 10.73 -5.48 0.78
C CYS A 345 11.65 -5.97 1.91
N MET A 346 12.03 -5.10 2.85
CA MET A 346 12.92 -5.50 3.95
C MET A 346 12.35 -6.67 4.75
N GLU A 347 11.03 -6.67 4.98
CA GLU A 347 10.27 -7.80 5.50
C GLU A 347 9.75 -8.65 4.31
N PRO A 348 10.25 -9.90 4.12
CA PRO A 348 9.71 -10.83 3.14
C PRO A 348 8.22 -11.15 3.34
N MET A 349 7.60 -11.74 2.32
CA MET A 349 6.18 -12.09 2.40
C MET A 349 5.89 -13.03 3.58
N ASN A 350 4.82 -12.71 4.31
CA ASN A 350 4.40 -13.48 5.48
C ASN A 350 2.94 -13.24 5.81
N ALA A 351 2.35 -14.22 6.48
CA ALA A 351 1.05 -14.11 7.14
C ALA A 351 0.96 -15.16 8.25
N THR A 352 0.21 -14.84 9.32
CA THR A 352 -0.16 -15.83 10.34
C THR A 352 -1.63 -16.14 10.21
N ALA A 353 -2.00 -17.41 10.13
CA ALA A 353 -3.38 -17.86 9.99
C ALA A 353 -3.76 -18.83 11.11
N ARG A 354 -4.99 -18.72 11.61
CA ARG A 354 -5.64 -19.70 12.49
C ARG A 354 -6.96 -20.10 11.85
N TYR A 355 -7.11 -21.38 11.55
CA TYR A 355 -8.29 -21.92 10.89
C TYR A 355 -8.97 -22.98 11.76
N THR A 356 -10.29 -22.96 11.80
CA THR A 356 -11.17 -24.07 12.22
C THR A 356 -12.34 -24.15 11.23
N ALA A 357 -13.20 -25.16 11.35
CA ALA A 357 -14.43 -25.21 10.56
C ALA A 357 -15.40 -24.04 10.84
N ASP A 358 -15.21 -23.33 11.95
CA ASP A 358 -16.07 -22.24 12.38
C ASP A 358 -15.47 -20.85 12.26
N LYS A 359 -14.15 -20.75 12.08
CA LYS A 359 -13.48 -19.45 12.02
C LYS A 359 -12.17 -19.51 11.24
N CYS A 360 -11.92 -18.48 10.43
CA CYS A 360 -10.60 -18.23 9.85
C CYS A 360 -10.12 -16.83 10.17
N GLU A 361 -9.04 -16.71 10.94
CA GLU A 361 -8.41 -15.44 11.30
C GLU A 361 -7.03 -15.35 10.69
N VAL A 362 -6.71 -14.19 10.11
CA VAL A 362 -5.38 -13.93 9.53
C VAL A 362 -4.81 -12.60 10.03
N TRP A 363 -3.59 -12.63 10.54
CA TRP A 363 -2.78 -11.45 10.85
C TRP A 363 -1.77 -11.23 9.73
N VAL A 364 -1.85 -10.07 9.07
CA VAL A 364 -1.10 -9.85 7.83
C VAL A 364 -0.59 -8.39 7.69
N PRO A 365 0.71 -8.21 7.41
CA PRO A 365 1.25 -6.93 6.95
C PRO A 365 0.88 -6.72 5.46
N THR A 366 -0.20 -5.98 5.18
CA THR A 366 -0.77 -5.84 3.82
C THR A 366 -1.03 -4.39 3.43
N GLN A 367 -0.89 -4.09 2.14
CA GLN A 367 -1.35 -2.81 1.57
C GLN A 367 -2.84 -2.82 1.27
N ASP A 368 -3.42 -4.00 1.03
CA ASP A 368 -4.80 -4.16 0.59
C ASP A 368 -5.53 -5.18 1.46
N GLY A 369 -6.19 -4.66 2.50
CA GLY A 369 -6.93 -5.48 3.44
C GLY A 369 -8.12 -6.21 2.81
N GLU A 370 -8.73 -5.61 1.79
CA GLU A 370 -9.88 -6.21 1.08
C GLU A 370 -9.45 -7.35 0.18
N ALA A 371 -8.35 -7.17 -0.57
CA ALA A 371 -7.77 -8.28 -1.34
C ALA A 371 -7.34 -9.42 -0.42
N SER A 372 -6.74 -9.09 0.74
CA SER A 372 -6.34 -10.09 1.74
C SER A 372 -7.56 -10.83 2.27
N PHE A 373 -8.64 -10.12 2.60
CA PHE A 373 -9.89 -10.73 3.06
C PHE A 373 -10.51 -11.63 1.99
N ALA A 374 -10.56 -11.20 0.73
CA ALA A 374 -11.01 -12.04 -0.38
C ALA A 374 -10.19 -13.32 -0.52
N ALA A 375 -8.86 -13.24 -0.38
CA ALA A 375 -7.98 -14.42 -0.38
C ALA A 375 -8.27 -15.36 0.80
N VAL A 376 -8.57 -14.81 1.99
CA VAL A 376 -9.00 -15.61 3.15
C VAL A 376 -10.31 -16.34 2.87
N LEU A 377 -11.34 -15.67 2.32
CA LEU A 377 -12.61 -16.30 1.98
C LEU A 377 -12.40 -17.46 1.00
N ALA A 378 -11.69 -17.19 -0.11
CA ALA A 378 -11.45 -18.18 -1.16
C ALA A 378 -10.64 -19.38 -0.65
N ALA A 379 -9.58 -19.15 0.13
CA ALA A 379 -8.70 -20.22 0.61
C ALA A 379 -9.34 -21.03 1.76
N SER A 380 -10.07 -20.36 2.66
CA SER A 380 -10.75 -21.00 3.78
C SER A 380 -11.94 -21.84 3.32
N GLY A 381 -12.70 -21.34 2.34
CA GLY A 381 -14.01 -21.88 1.95
C GLY A 381 -15.12 -21.54 2.94
N LEU A 382 -14.87 -20.61 3.88
CA LEU A 382 -15.85 -20.17 4.87
C LEU A 382 -16.58 -18.91 4.41
N PRO A 383 -17.82 -18.69 4.89
CA PRO A 383 -18.55 -17.46 4.61
C PRO A 383 -17.93 -16.27 5.35
N ALA A 384 -18.27 -15.05 4.91
CA ALA A 384 -17.61 -13.82 5.34
C ALA A 384 -17.75 -13.54 6.84
N GLU A 385 -18.86 -13.90 7.45
CA GLU A 385 -19.12 -13.73 8.88
C GLU A 385 -18.21 -14.57 9.78
N LYS A 386 -17.63 -15.66 9.25
CA LYS A 386 -16.67 -16.55 9.93
C LYS A 386 -15.21 -16.20 9.65
N CYS A 387 -14.94 -15.18 8.84
CA CYS A 387 -13.58 -14.79 8.48
C CYS A 387 -13.21 -13.44 9.07
N GLU A 388 -11.93 -13.27 9.40
CA GLU A 388 -11.39 -11.97 9.80
C GLU A 388 -9.94 -11.77 9.36
N VAL A 389 -9.61 -10.51 9.02
CA VAL A 389 -8.25 -10.08 8.69
C VAL A 389 -7.83 -8.92 9.59
N TYR A 390 -6.76 -9.16 10.36
CA TYR A 390 -6.10 -8.16 11.19
C TYR A 390 -4.90 -7.61 10.43
N LYS A 391 -5.00 -6.33 10.02
CA LYS A 391 -3.90 -5.61 9.38
C LYS A 391 -2.82 -5.27 10.40
N LEU A 392 -1.57 -5.41 9.98
CA LEU A 392 -0.40 -5.03 10.74
C LEU A 392 0.43 -3.99 9.98
N ASP A 393 1.28 -3.27 10.71
CA ASP A 393 2.36 -2.50 10.12
C ASP A 393 3.29 -3.44 9.32
N LEU A 394 3.85 -2.91 8.23
CA LEU A 394 4.57 -3.71 7.23
C LEU A 394 5.99 -3.18 6.98
N GLY A 395 6.96 -4.10 6.87
CA GLY A 395 8.37 -3.78 6.62
C GLY A 395 8.69 -3.54 5.14
N GLY A 396 7.95 -2.63 4.51
CA GLY A 396 8.01 -2.35 3.08
C GLY A 396 6.93 -3.08 2.27
N GLY A 397 6.40 -2.39 1.26
CA GLY A 397 5.35 -2.91 0.39
C GLY A 397 5.64 -2.64 -1.07
N PHE A 398 5.93 -1.39 -1.43
CA PHE A 398 6.28 -0.94 -2.78
C PHE A 398 5.34 -1.41 -3.89
N GLY A 399 4.12 -1.87 -3.55
CA GLY A 399 3.17 -2.51 -4.47
C GLY A 399 3.07 -4.04 -4.38
N ARG A 400 4.08 -4.77 -3.88
CA ARG A 400 4.08 -6.24 -3.71
C ARG A 400 2.93 -6.78 -2.87
N ARG A 401 2.65 -6.10 -1.74
CA ARG A 401 1.63 -6.48 -0.75
C ARG A 401 0.22 -5.96 -1.10
N GLY A 402 0.02 -5.56 -2.35
CA GLY A 402 -1.20 -4.93 -2.85
C GLY A 402 -2.11 -5.94 -3.55
N ALA A 403 -1.95 -6.08 -4.87
CA ALA A 403 -2.86 -6.87 -5.69
C ALA A 403 -2.73 -8.39 -5.47
N PHE A 404 -1.50 -8.90 -5.30
CA PHE A 404 -1.26 -10.31 -5.08
C PHE A 404 -1.33 -10.66 -3.59
N GLN A 405 -2.08 -11.73 -3.29
CA GLN A 405 -2.31 -12.25 -1.93
C GLN A 405 -2.03 -13.76 -1.87
N ASP A 406 -1.02 -14.17 -2.63
CA ASP A 406 -0.51 -15.53 -2.73
C ASP A 406 -0.02 -16.05 -1.37
N TYR A 407 0.75 -15.23 -0.64
CA TYR A 407 1.24 -15.57 0.69
C TYR A 407 0.12 -15.70 1.75
N VAL A 408 -0.97 -14.93 1.62
CA VAL A 408 -2.17 -15.09 2.47
C VAL A 408 -2.89 -16.39 2.14
N THR A 409 -3.07 -16.68 0.86
CA THR A 409 -3.69 -17.92 0.37
C THR A 409 -2.90 -19.15 0.85
N GLN A 410 -1.58 -19.12 0.74
CA GLN A 410 -0.67 -20.17 1.21
C GLN A 410 -0.79 -20.36 2.73
N ALA A 411 -0.74 -19.28 3.52
CA ALA A 411 -0.86 -19.36 4.97
C ALA A 411 -2.18 -20.00 5.42
N VAL A 412 -3.31 -19.62 4.81
CA VAL A 412 -4.62 -20.22 5.12
C VAL A 412 -4.65 -21.70 4.72
N ARG A 413 -4.15 -22.07 3.53
CA ARG A 413 -4.08 -23.47 3.09
C ARG A 413 -3.25 -24.33 4.05
N ILE A 414 -2.12 -23.82 4.54
CA ILE A 414 -1.30 -24.51 5.54
C ILE A 414 -2.04 -24.61 6.89
N ALA A 415 -2.71 -23.54 7.34
CA ALA A 415 -3.45 -23.58 8.61
C ALA A 415 -4.65 -24.54 8.58
N LYS A 416 -5.30 -24.75 7.42
CA LYS A 416 -6.37 -25.75 7.24
C LYS A 416 -5.90 -27.17 7.55
N GLU A 417 -4.64 -27.45 7.32
CA GLU A 417 -4.02 -28.74 7.60
C GLU A 417 -3.69 -28.95 9.09
N MET A 418 -3.90 -27.93 9.92
CA MET A 418 -3.67 -27.94 11.36
C MET A 418 -4.76 -27.16 12.13
N PRO A 419 -6.04 -27.58 12.08
CA PRO A 419 -7.13 -26.83 12.68
C PRO A 419 -6.90 -26.45 14.15
N GLY A 420 -7.23 -25.21 14.50
CA GLY A 420 -7.04 -24.64 15.84
C GLY A 420 -5.62 -24.18 16.17
N THR A 421 -4.61 -24.65 15.43
CA THR A 421 -3.20 -24.25 15.63
C THR A 421 -2.90 -23.00 14.80
N PRO A 422 -2.42 -21.89 15.41
CA PRO A 422 -1.94 -20.76 14.63
C PRO A 422 -0.67 -21.13 13.86
N VAL A 423 -0.64 -20.89 12.56
CA VAL A 423 0.54 -21.14 11.71
C VAL A 423 1.04 -19.84 11.11
N LYS A 424 2.29 -19.49 11.41
CA LYS A 424 3.00 -18.34 10.81
C LYS A 424 3.82 -18.80 9.61
N LEU A 425 3.39 -18.42 8.42
CA LEU A 425 4.17 -18.60 7.19
C LEU A 425 5.14 -17.43 7.03
N LEU A 426 6.43 -17.74 6.91
CA LEU A 426 7.46 -16.77 6.52
C LEU A 426 8.19 -17.29 5.28
N TRP A 427 8.23 -16.49 4.22
CA TRP A 427 9.12 -16.72 3.09
C TRP A 427 10.56 -16.38 3.47
N SER A 428 11.52 -17.15 2.93
CA SER A 428 12.93 -16.74 2.99
C SER A 428 13.19 -15.63 1.97
N ARG A 429 14.35 -14.95 2.06
CA ARG A 429 14.72 -13.94 1.07
C ARG A 429 14.85 -14.55 -0.32
N GLU A 430 15.40 -15.75 -0.43
CA GLU A 430 15.58 -16.45 -1.70
C GLU A 430 14.23 -16.79 -2.34
N GLU A 431 13.25 -17.20 -1.53
CA GLU A 431 11.89 -17.44 -1.99
C GLU A 431 11.22 -16.14 -2.44
N ASP A 432 11.34 -15.06 -1.67
CA ASP A 432 10.83 -13.72 -2.03
C ASP A 432 11.44 -13.16 -3.33
N MET A 433 12.74 -13.43 -3.56
CA MET A 433 13.41 -13.05 -4.80
C MET A 433 12.95 -13.88 -6.00
N ARG A 434 12.73 -15.19 -5.80
CA ARG A 434 12.36 -16.13 -6.87
C ARG A 434 10.89 -16.03 -7.24
N GLN A 435 10.01 -15.93 -6.25
CA GLN A 435 8.56 -15.83 -6.40
C GLN A 435 8.05 -14.38 -6.39
N GLY A 436 8.90 -13.47 -6.87
CA GLY A 436 8.53 -12.07 -7.04
C GLY A 436 7.28 -11.89 -7.92
N ARG A 437 6.73 -10.68 -7.87
CA ARG A 437 5.69 -10.21 -8.81
C ARG A 437 6.27 -8.97 -9.48
N PHE A 438 7.23 -9.20 -10.35
CA PHE A 438 8.20 -8.20 -10.78
C PHE A 438 7.52 -7.01 -11.47
N HIS A 439 8.11 -5.82 -11.34
CA HIS A 439 7.78 -4.73 -12.26
C HIS A 439 8.04 -5.20 -13.69
N PRO A 440 7.13 -4.92 -14.65
CA PRO A 440 7.18 -5.49 -15.99
C PRO A 440 8.49 -5.17 -16.73
N VAL A 441 8.94 -6.14 -17.51
CA VAL A 441 9.95 -5.90 -18.55
C VAL A 441 9.33 -5.11 -19.70
N MET A 442 10.06 -4.12 -20.20
CA MET A 442 9.62 -3.23 -21.27
C MET A 442 10.79 -2.87 -22.19
N GLN A 443 10.53 -2.77 -23.49
CA GLN A 443 11.35 -2.05 -24.44
C GLN A 443 10.58 -0.88 -25.02
N CYS A 444 11.29 0.15 -25.45
CA CYS A 444 10.71 1.32 -26.09
C CYS A 444 11.56 1.70 -27.29
N ARG A 445 10.91 2.04 -28.41
CA ARG A 445 11.55 2.78 -29.50
C ARG A 445 10.93 4.17 -29.58
N LEU A 446 11.78 5.17 -29.61
CA LEU A 446 11.41 6.57 -29.79
C LEU A 446 12.02 7.08 -31.08
N THR A 447 11.21 7.74 -31.90
CA THR A 447 11.62 8.36 -33.16
C THR A 447 11.17 9.81 -33.19
N GLY A 448 12.11 10.74 -33.36
CA GLY A 448 11.86 12.16 -33.57
C GLY A 448 12.11 12.54 -35.02
N SER A 449 11.18 13.26 -35.65
CA SER A 449 11.34 13.78 -37.01
C SER A 449 11.68 15.26 -36.99
N PHE A 450 12.59 15.69 -37.86
CA PHE A 450 13.03 17.08 -37.99
C PHE A 450 12.84 17.59 -39.42
N ASP A 451 12.49 18.88 -39.54
CA ASP A 451 12.50 19.58 -40.83
C ASP A 451 13.92 20.03 -41.24
N ALA A 452 14.04 20.64 -42.43
CA ALA A 452 15.31 21.16 -42.92
C ALA A 452 15.87 22.34 -42.09
N GLY A 453 15.04 22.98 -41.26
CA GLY A 453 15.43 24.01 -40.30
C GLY A 453 15.83 23.46 -38.93
N ASN A 454 15.94 22.13 -38.80
CA ASN A 454 16.25 21.43 -37.56
C ASN A 454 15.19 21.61 -36.44
N ASN A 455 13.94 21.90 -36.80
CA ASN A 455 12.83 21.93 -35.84
C ASN A 455 12.20 20.54 -35.73
N LEU A 456 11.88 20.11 -34.50
CA LEU A 456 11.15 18.87 -34.27
C LEU A 456 9.71 18.98 -34.81
N THR A 457 9.38 18.12 -35.77
CA THR A 457 8.06 18.07 -36.41
C THR A 457 7.19 16.95 -35.85
N GLY A 458 7.75 15.93 -35.23
CA GLY A 458 6.97 14.84 -34.66
C GLY A 458 7.74 13.88 -33.75
N LEU A 459 6.98 13.13 -32.95
CA LEU A 459 7.49 12.12 -32.01
C LEU A 459 6.63 10.84 -32.04
N HIS A 460 7.23 9.71 -32.38
CA HIS A 460 6.61 8.38 -32.21
C HIS A 460 7.27 7.67 -31.04
N MET A 461 6.47 7.24 -30.06
CA MET A 461 6.90 6.37 -28.95
C MET A 461 6.18 5.03 -29.03
N ARG A 462 6.90 3.97 -29.38
CA ARG A 462 6.41 2.59 -29.37
C ARG A 462 6.91 1.86 -28.12
N LEU A 463 5.99 1.55 -27.22
CA LEU A 463 6.23 0.64 -26.09
C LEU A 463 6.03 -0.81 -26.52
N SER A 464 6.86 -1.72 -26.01
CA SER A 464 6.71 -3.16 -26.22
C SER A 464 7.05 -3.93 -24.95
N GLY A 465 6.06 -4.62 -24.37
CA GLY A 465 6.27 -5.32 -23.11
C GLY A 465 5.00 -5.61 -22.33
N GLN A 466 5.19 -6.00 -21.07
CA GLN A 466 4.15 -6.60 -20.24
C GLN A 466 3.08 -5.60 -19.79
N SER A 467 1.83 -6.08 -19.76
CA SER A 467 0.72 -5.41 -19.09
C SER A 467 0.60 -5.89 -17.64
N ILE A 468 0.60 -4.96 -16.69
CA ILE A 468 0.31 -5.26 -15.29
C ILE A 468 -1.18 -5.63 -15.16
N LEU A 469 -2.08 -4.84 -15.75
CA LEU A 469 -3.52 -5.02 -15.55
C LEU A 469 -4.05 -6.30 -16.20
N ALA A 470 -3.43 -6.81 -17.26
CA ALA A 470 -3.79 -8.10 -17.82
C ALA A 470 -3.66 -9.23 -16.78
N ALA A 471 -2.66 -9.16 -15.89
CA ALA A 471 -2.47 -10.14 -14.83
C ALA A 471 -3.35 -9.87 -13.60
N VAL A 472 -3.45 -8.61 -13.15
CA VAL A 472 -4.05 -8.30 -11.84
C VAL A 472 -5.49 -7.81 -11.89
N ARG A 473 -5.94 -7.27 -13.04
CA ARG A 473 -7.29 -6.71 -13.24
C ARG A 473 -7.74 -6.86 -14.71
N PRO A 474 -7.85 -8.09 -15.24
CA PRO A 474 -8.14 -8.32 -16.66
C PRO A 474 -9.45 -7.68 -17.13
N ALA A 475 -10.47 -7.62 -16.25
CA ALA A 475 -11.74 -6.94 -16.55
C ALA A 475 -11.58 -5.43 -16.86
N ILE A 476 -10.53 -4.76 -16.37
CA ILE A 476 -10.24 -3.36 -16.75
C ILE A 476 -9.67 -3.29 -18.16
N VAL A 477 -8.80 -4.24 -18.52
CA VAL A 477 -8.21 -4.33 -19.87
C VAL A 477 -9.28 -4.63 -20.91
N GLU A 478 -10.19 -5.57 -20.61
CA GLU A 478 -11.33 -5.89 -21.47
C GLU A 478 -12.23 -4.66 -21.70
N LYS A 479 -12.62 -3.95 -20.63
CA LYS A 479 -13.41 -2.71 -20.72
C LYS A 479 -12.70 -1.59 -21.48
N ALA A 480 -11.38 -1.63 -21.55
CA ALA A 480 -10.55 -0.68 -22.29
C ALA A 480 -10.23 -1.15 -23.72
N GLY A 481 -10.97 -2.15 -24.25
CA GLY A 481 -10.80 -2.65 -25.61
C GLY A 481 -9.49 -3.41 -25.82
N GLY A 482 -9.03 -4.13 -24.79
CA GLY A 482 -7.76 -4.88 -24.80
C GLY A 482 -6.54 -4.04 -24.40
N LYS A 483 -6.68 -2.73 -24.26
CA LYS A 483 -5.60 -1.82 -23.84
C LYS A 483 -5.41 -1.88 -22.32
N ASP A 484 -4.16 -1.88 -21.87
CA ASP A 484 -3.82 -1.55 -20.49
C ASP A 484 -3.62 -0.03 -20.34
N PRO A 485 -4.57 0.73 -19.76
CA PRO A 485 -4.40 2.16 -19.56
C PRO A 485 -3.26 2.50 -18.58
N ALA A 486 -2.89 1.59 -17.68
CA ALA A 486 -1.79 1.84 -16.74
C ALA A 486 -0.43 1.87 -17.45
N THR A 487 -0.27 1.24 -18.62
CA THR A 487 0.97 1.29 -19.41
C THR A 487 1.33 2.72 -19.81
N PHE A 488 0.34 3.58 -20.02
CA PHE A 488 0.52 4.96 -20.50
C PHE A 488 0.61 6.01 -19.39
N GLN A 489 0.92 5.60 -18.15
CA GLN A 489 1.09 6.56 -17.07
C GLN A 489 2.24 7.54 -17.36
N GLY A 490 1.95 8.84 -17.28
CA GLY A 490 2.88 9.93 -17.64
C GLY A 490 2.86 10.29 -19.12
N LEU A 491 2.13 9.53 -19.93
CA LEU A 491 2.07 9.66 -21.39
C LEU A 491 0.64 9.87 -21.90
N ALA A 492 -0.36 9.78 -21.02
CA ALA A 492 -1.77 9.89 -21.38
C ALA A 492 -2.10 11.30 -21.90
N GLU A 493 -3.18 11.44 -22.66
CA GLU A 493 -3.64 12.75 -23.14
C GLU A 493 -4.06 13.67 -21.99
N SER A 494 -4.78 13.12 -21.00
CA SER A 494 -5.36 13.88 -19.90
C SER A 494 -5.39 13.07 -18.59
N GLY A 495 -5.88 13.71 -17.52
CA GLY A 495 -6.04 13.08 -16.20
C GLY A 495 -4.78 13.11 -15.32
N GLU A 496 -4.76 12.27 -14.29
CA GLU A 496 -3.73 12.27 -13.22
C GLU A 496 -2.31 11.91 -13.71
N HIS A 497 -2.21 11.39 -14.94
CA HIS A 497 -0.99 10.85 -15.54
C HIS A 497 -0.77 11.38 -16.96
N SER A 498 -1.21 12.61 -17.23
CA SER A 498 -1.10 13.21 -18.56
C SER A 498 0.35 13.57 -18.92
N LEU A 499 0.64 13.54 -20.22
CA LEU A 499 1.90 13.99 -20.80
C LEU A 499 2.09 15.49 -20.56
N GLY A 500 3.30 15.88 -20.17
CA GLY A 500 3.69 17.28 -19.88
C GLY A 500 4.15 18.07 -21.11
N TYR A 501 4.02 17.52 -22.32
CA TYR A 501 4.48 18.11 -23.58
C TYR A 501 3.37 18.15 -24.62
N SER A 502 3.48 19.06 -25.58
CA SER A 502 2.65 19.14 -26.78
C SER A 502 3.55 19.12 -28.01
N PHE A 503 3.51 18.03 -28.78
CA PHE A 503 4.25 17.92 -30.05
C PHE A 503 3.31 18.18 -31.24
N PRO A 504 3.82 18.71 -32.38
CA PRO A 504 2.98 18.97 -33.55
C PRO A 504 2.32 17.69 -34.08
N ASN A 505 3.11 16.62 -34.20
CA ASN A 505 2.65 15.30 -34.59
C ASN A 505 3.16 14.27 -33.58
N MET A 506 2.30 13.38 -33.10
CA MET A 506 2.64 12.43 -32.07
C MET A 506 1.83 11.15 -32.18
N LEU A 507 2.49 10.03 -31.90
CA LEU A 507 1.84 8.77 -31.58
C LEU A 507 2.54 8.12 -30.40
N ILE A 508 1.77 7.67 -29.42
CA ILE A 508 2.25 6.82 -28.32
C ILE A 508 1.40 5.57 -28.30
N ASP A 509 2.01 4.42 -28.60
CA ASP A 509 1.33 3.14 -28.73
C ASP A 509 2.09 2.00 -28.06
N HIS A 510 1.37 0.91 -27.76
CA HIS A 510 1.89 -0.24 -27.01
C HIS A 510 1.62 -1.54 -27.73
N ALA A 511 2.69 -2.24 -28.13
CA ALA A 511 2.64 -3.64 -28.51
C ALA A 511 2.71 -4.49 -27.22
N MET A 512 1.55 -4.97 -26.76
CA MET A 512 1.48 -5.77 -25.54
C MET A 512 2.14 -7.15 -25.75
N ARG A 513 3.17 -7.44 -24.95
CA ARG A 513 3.91 -8.72 -24.94
C ARG A 513 3.94 -9.25 -23.52
N ASN A 514 3.23 -10.35 -23.25
CA ASN A 514 3.02 -10.88 -21.90
C ASN A 514 3.71 -12.23 -21.68
N PRO A 515 5.03 -12.28 -21.41
CA PRO A 515 5.69 -13.49 -20.94
C PRO A 515 5.09 -13.99 -19.63
N HIS A 516 5.29 -15.27 -19.35
CA HIS A 516 4.72 -16.02 -18.22
C HIS A 516 5.12 -15.54 -16.82
N VAL A 517 6.13 -14.66 -16.70
CA VAL A 517 6.58 -14.09 -15.41
C VAL A 517 5.52 -13.10 -14.91
N PRO A 518 4.91 -13.30 -13.73
CA PRO A 518 3.79 -12.46 -13.28
C PRO A 518 4.22 -11.00 -13.01
N PRO A 519 3.62 -10.00 -13.70
CA PRO A 519 3.91 -8.60 -13.46
C PRO A 519 3.17 -8.07 -12.24
N GLY A 520 3.78 -7.16 -11.49
CA GLY A 520 3.19 -6.50 -10.34
C GLY A 520 3.46 -4.99 -10.31
N PHE A 521 2.60 -4.27 -9.58
CA PHE A 521 2.82 -2.87 -9.31
C PHE A 521 4.09 -2.71 -8.48
N TRP A 522 5.07 -1.94 -8.96
CA TRP A 522 6.23 -1.46 -8.19
C TRP A 522 6.11 0.05 -7.96
N ARG A 523 6.82 0.64 -6.99
CA ARG A 523 6.64 2.06 -6.63
C ARG A 523 6.87 2.97 -7.85
N GLY A 524 5.86 3.73 -8.27
CA GLY A 524 5.86 4.52 -9.51
C GLY A 524 5.04 3.86 -10.65
N VAL A 525 4.85 2.55 -10.59
CA VAL A 525 4.14 1.75 -11.59
C VAL A 525 4.81 1.98 -12.95
N ASN A 526 4.11 2.35 -14.02
CA ASN A 526 4.74 2.52 -15.32
C ASN A 526 5.38 3.90 -15.51
N ILE A 527 5.25 4.81 -14.53
CA ILE A 527 5.94 6.11 -14.62
C ILE A 527 7.45 5.95 -14.68
N ASN A 528 8.02 4.94 -14.00
CA ASN A 528 9.47 4.82 -13.87
C ASN A 528 10.13 4.60 -15.24
N GLN A 529 9.67 3.57 -15.96
CA GLN A 529 10.20 3.25 -17.29
C GLN A 529 9.84 4.35 -18.29
N ASN A 530 8.60 4.88 -18.25
CA ASN A 530 8.15 5.89 -19.21
C ASN A 530 8.89 7.23 -19.05
N ALA A 531 9.18 7.63 -17.81
CA ALA A 531 9.96 8.84 -17.52
C ALA A 531 11.39 8.72 -18.06
N ILE A 532 12.04 7.57 -17.85
CA ILE A 532 13.39 7.33 -18.36
C ILE A 532 13.39 7.39 -19.88
N PHE A 533 12.49 6.68 -20.54
CA PHE A 533 12.43 6.65 -22.00
C PHE A 533 12.20 8.04 -22.59
N LEU A 534 11.18 8.75 -22.09
CA LEU A 534 10.80 10.05 -22.62
C LEU A 534 11.86 11.12 -22.29
N GLU A 535 12.27 11.27 -21.04
CA GLU A 535 13.13 12.38 -20.63
C GLU A 535 14.57 12.22 -21.10
N CYS A 536 15.10 10.98 -21.23
CA CYS A 536 16.38 10.77 -21.90
C CYS A 536 16.28 11.14 -23.38
N PHE A 537 15.21 10.74 -24.06
CA PHE A 537 15.05 11.08 -25.48
C PHE A 537 14.84 12.58 -25.70
N MET A 538 14.20 13.29 -24.76
CA MET A 538 14.12 14.75 -24.81
C MET A 538 15.50 15.43 -24.80
N ASP A 539 16.49 14.89 -24.09
CA ASP A 539 17.87 15.38 -24.13
C ASP A 539 18.54 15.06 -25.48
N GLU A 540 18.33 13.85 -26.01
CA GLU A 540 18.87 13.46 -27.32
C GLU A 540 18.29 14.31 -28.46
N LEU A 541 16.98 14.62 -28.40
CA LEU A 541 16.33 15.53 -29.33
C LEU A 541 16.85 16.96 -29.21
N ALA A 542 17.05 17.46 -27.98
CA ALA A 542 17.64 18.79 -27.76
C ALA A 542 19.06 18.87 -28.33
N HIS A 543 19.88 17.85 -28.10
CA HIS A 543 21.22 17.74 -28.67
C HIS A 543 21.19 17.72 -30.20
N ALA A 544 20.30 16.92 -30.80
CA ALA A 544 20.12 16.86 -32.25
C ALA A 544 19.63 18.19 -32.85
N ALA A 545 18.84 18.96 -32.09
CA ALA A 545 18.39 20.30 -32.43
C ALA A 545 19.50 21.36 -32.29
N GLY A 546 20.59 21.06 -31.56
CA GLY A 546 21.61 22.03 -31.20
C GLY A 546 21.13 23.02 -30.13
N GLU A 547 20.19 22.60 -29.28
CA GLU A 547 19.55 23.44 -28.28
C GLU A 547 19.88 23.02 -26.84
N ASP A 548 19.83 23.98 -25.92
CA ASP A 548 19.88 23.69 -24.49
C ASP A 548 18.68 22.78 -24.08
N PRO A 549 18.89 21.70 -23.32
CA PRO A 549 17.84 20.77 -22.96
C PRO A 549 16.65 21.36 -22.18
N VAL A 550 16.88 22.41 -21.37
CA VAL A 550 15.79 23.10 -20.66
C VAL A 550 15.03 24.01 -21.61
N ALA A 551 15.73 24.80 -22.43
CA ALA A 551 15.13 25.64 -23.45
C ALA A 551 14.30 24.82 -24.45
N PHE A 552 14.81 23.67 -24.89
CA PHE A 552 14.11 22.75 -25.78
C PHE A 552 12.80 22.26 -25.17
N ARG A 553 12.82 21.77 -23.93
CA ARG A 553 11.61 21.35 -23.20
C ARG A 553 10.59 22.48 -23.10
N ARG A 554 11.01 23.70 -22.76
CA ARG A 554 10.12 24.87 -22.61
C ARG A 554 9.26 25.10 -23.85
N LYS A 555 9.79 24.91 -25.06
CA LYS A 555 9.05 25.08 -26.33
C LYS A 555 7.81 24.18 -26.41
N PHE A 556 7.90 22.95 -25.91
CA PHE A 556 6.81 21.97 -25.96
C PHE A 556 5.90 22.01 -24.72
N MET A 557 6.20 22.86 -23.73
CA MET A 557 5.46 22.96 -22.47
C MET A 557 4.55 24.20 -22.36
N ALA A 558 4.42 25.01 -23.41
CA ALA A 558 3.62 26.24 -23.38
C ALA A 558 2.15 26.00 -22.97
N LYS A 559 1.57 24.85 -23.33
CA LYS A 559 0.21 24.44 -22.94
C LYS A 559 0.13 23.75 -21.57
N HIS A 560 1.26 23.63 -20.87
CA HIS A 560 1.41 22.85 -19.63
C HIS A 560 2.03 23.71 -18.52
N PRO A 561 1.39 24.82 -18.11
CA PRO A 561 2.00 25.85 -17.26
C PRO A 561 2.48 25.32 -15.89
N ARG A 562 1.80 24.31 -15.32
CA ARG A 562 2.22 23.71 -14.04
C ARG A 562 3.45 22.81 -14.19
N ASN A 563 3.56 22.04 -15.27
CA ASN A 563 4.77 21.28 -15.59
C ASN A 563 5.95 22.24 -15.85
N LEU A 564 5.70 23.31 -16.62
CA LEU A 564 6.70 24.33 -16.92
C LEU A 564 7.18 25.03 -15.65
N ALA A 565 6.27 25.35 -14.73
CA ALA A 565 6.61 25.97 -13.45
C ALA A 565 7.55 25.10 -12.61
N VAL A 566 7.29 23.79 -12.50
CA VAL A 566 8.18 22.91 -11.72
C VAL A 566 9.53 22.71 -12.39
N LEU A 567 9.58 22.61 -13.72
CA LEU A 567 10.84 22.54 -14.48
C LEU A 567 11.69 23.80 -14.23
N ASN A 568 11.10 24.98 -14.41
CA ASN A 568 11.78 26.26 -14.20
C ASN A 568 12.28 26.40 -12.77
N ALA A 569 11.45 26.05 -11.79
CA ALA A 569 11.80 26.17 -10.38
C ALA A 569 12.96 25.24 -9.97
N VAL A 570 13.19 24.14 -10.67
CA VAL A 570 14.33 23.25 -10.43
C VAL A 570 15.56 23.72 -11.20
N ALA A 571 15.40 24.13 -12.46
CA ALA A 571 16.49 24.69 -13.26
C ALA A 571 17.10 25.95 -12.62
N GLU A 572 16.26 26.84 -12.07
CA GLU A 572 16.72 28.03 -11.33
C GLU A 572 17.52 27.64 -10.08
N ARG A 573 17.02 26.69 -9.28
CA ARG A 573 17.64 26.29 -8.01
C ARG A 573 18.96 25.57 -8.16
N ILE A 574 19.14 24.79 -9.23
CA ILE A 574 20.43 24.17 -9.55
C ILE A 574 21.37 25.15 -10.27
N GLY A 575 20.89 26.34 -10.63
CA GLY A 575 21.67 27.36 -11.33
C GLY A 575 21.99 26.95 -12.78
N TRP A 576 21.04 26.32 -13.48
CA TRP A 576 21.22 25.75 -14.82
C TRP A 576 21.87 26.72 -15.82
N ASP A 577 21.46 27.99 -15.81
CA ASP A 577 21.94 29.02 -16.75
C ASP A 577 23.39 29.49 -16.45
N LYS A 578 24.06 28.93 -15.44
CA LYS A 578 25.47 29.17 -15.13
C LYS A 578 26.28 27.92 -15.49
N PRO A 579 27.51 28.05 -16.03
CA PRO A 579 28.38 26.89 -16.24
C PRO A 579 28.52 26.04 -14.97
N ALA A 580 28.41 24.73 -15.12
CA ALA A 580 28.72 23.81 -14.02
C ALA A 580 30.22 23.90 -13.69
N PRO A 581 30.62 23.71 -12.42
CA PRO A 581 32.05 23.58 -12.08
C PRO A 581 32.72 22.46 -12.88
N GLY A 582 34.03 22.56 -13.10
CA GLY A 582 34.77 21.55 -13.85
C GLY A 582 34.61 20.15 -13.25
N GLY A 583 34.30 19.17 -14.10
CA GLY A 583 34.04 17.78 -13.68
C GLY A 583 32.62 17.52 -13.17
N LEU A 584 31.74 18.52 -13.10
CA LEU A 584 30.33 18.33 -12.78
C LEU A 584 29.46 18.39 -14.04
N HIS A 585 28.50 17.47 -14.11
CA HIS A 585 27.51 17.38 -15.16
C HIS A 585 26.11 17.53 -14.57
N ARG A 586 25.20 18.19 -15.30
CA ARG A 586 23.81 18.40 -14.87
C ARG A 586 22.85 17.63 -15.74
N GLY A 587 21.91 16.95 -15.10
CA GLY A 587 20.74 16.36 -15.74
C GLY A 587 19.46 16.90 -15.15
N ILE A 588 18.39 16.96 -15.94
CA ILE A 588 17.07 17.39 -15.49
C ILE A 588 15.97 16.58 -16.16
N ALA A 589 14.91 16.31 -15.41
CA ALA A 589 13.74 15.60 -15.90
C ALA A 589 12.47 16.17 -15.27
N GLN A 590 11.34 16.05 -15.98
CA GLN A 590 10.01 16.37 -15.44
C GLN A 590 8.98 15.32 -15.80
N MET A 591 7.98 15.11 -14.95
CA MET A 591 6.81 14.27 -15.24
C MET A 591 5.59 14.75 -14.45
N LYS A 592 4.39 14.40 -14.94
CA LYS A 592 3.17 14.42 -14.15
C LYS A 592 2.72 13.00 -13.81
N ALA A 593 2.49 12.73 -12.53
CA ALA A 593 1.95 11.45 -12.09
C ALA A 593 1.16 11.59 -10.80
N PHE A 594 0.07 10.82 -10.69
CA PHE A 594 -0.81 10.81 -9.52
C PHE A 594 -1.31 12.22 -9.15
N ASP A 595 -1.58 13.03 -10.17
CA ASP A 595 -1.99 14.44 -10.10
C ASP A 595 -0.96 15.39 -9.48
N SER A 596 0.28 14.92 -9.31
CA SER A 596 1.42 15.70 -8.87
C SER A 596 2.29 16.09 -10.07
N PHE A 597 2.81 17.32 -10.03
CA PHE A 597 3.74 17.85 -11.02
C PHE A 597 5.13 17.82 -10.39
N VAL A 598 6.07 17.13 -11.03
CA VAL A 598 7.40 16.88 -10.46
C VAL A 598 8.46 17.21 -11.51
N ALA A 599 9.50 17.90 -11.07
CA ALA A 599 10.76 18.00 -11.77
C ALA A 599 11.90 17.72 -10.79
N ALA A 600 13.01 17.18 -11.29
CA ALA A 600 14.22 16.95 -10.52
C ALA A 600 15.44 17.26 -11.40
N ALA A 601 16.47 17.83 -10.79
CA ALA A 601 17.76 18.00 -11.40
C ALA A 601 18.83 17.47 -10.46
N CYS A 602 19.90 16.94 -11.03
CA CYS A 602 21.04 16.43 -10.30
C CYS A 602 22.34 16.99 -10.89
N GLU A 603 23.33 17.17 -10.01
CA GLU A 603 24.73 17.29 -10.37
C GLU A 603 25.42 15.94 -10.09
N ILE A 604 26.19 15.46 -11.05
CA ILE A 604 27.00 14.23 -10.92
C ILE A 604 28.45 14.53 -11.30
N SER A 605 29.39 13.91 -10.59
CA SER A 605 30.85 14.03 -10.77
C SER A 605 31.49 12.80 -11.37
#